data_AF-A0A975A656-F1
#
_entry.id   AF-A0A975A656-F1
#
_cell.length_a   1.000
_cell.length_b   1.000
_cell.length_c   1.000
_cell.angle_alpha   90.00
_cell.angle_beta   90.00
_cell.angle_gamma   90.00
#
_symmetry.space_group_name_H-M   'P 1'
#
loop_
_entity.id
_entity.type
_entity.pdbx_description
1 polymer ?
#
loop_
_entity_poly.entity_id
_entity_poly.type
_entity_poly.pdbx_seq_one_letter_code
_entity_poly.pdbx_strand_id
1 'polypeptide(L)'
;MAAPPPPDLLAPFLAAADSAAAARPEVDGELARELMAEAAGRLHDSLALDHLDEHDRTIAVTALAADLVASDPGAAVRSRAAGVEGHAGPHDPDGVRAAYLVAARVLGL
;
A
#
# COMPACT_ATOMS: atom_id res chain seq x y z
N MET A 1 -21.83 6.28 3.55
CA MET A 1 -20.45 6.57 3.98
C MET A 1 -19.78 5.23 4.25
N ALA A 2 -18.68 4.93 3.57
CA ALA A 2 -17.83 3.79 3.91
C ALA A 2 -17.28 3.98 5.33
N ALA A 3 -17.01 2.88 6.04
CA ALA A 3 -16.34 2.95 7.32
C ALA A 3 -14.90 3.47 7.11
N PRO A 4 -14.34 4.26 8.05
CA PRO A 4 -12.94 4.64 7.94
C PRO A 4 -12.06 3.38 7.91
N PRO A 5 -10.98 3.35 7.09
CA PRO A 5 -10.07 2.22 7.07
C PRO A 5 -9.48 2.01 8.47
N PRO A 6 -9.19 0.76 8.84
CA PRO A 6 -8.71 0.46 10.18
C PRO A 6 -7.32 1.09 10.39
N PRO A 7 -6.96 1.47 11.65
CA PRO A 7 -5.75 2.27 11.91
C PRO A 7 -4.44 1.60 11.48
N ASP A 8 -4.38 0.28 11.53
CA ASP A 8 -3.26 -0.55 11.10
C ASP A 8 -3.02 -0.48 9.58
N LEU A 9 -4.07 -0.26 8.79
CA LEU A 9 -3.97 0.00 7.36
C LEU A 9 -3.67 1.47 7.06
N LEU A 10 -4.33 2.39 7.78
CA LEU A 10 -4.23 3.83 7.50
C LEU A 10 -2.90 4.45 7.93
N ALA A 11 -2.38 4.08 9.11
CA ALA A 11 -1.21 4.74 9.69
C ALA A 11 0.06 4.61 8.81
N PRO A 12 0.39 3.44 8.21
CA PRO A 12 1.54 3.32 7.31
C PRO A 12 1.44 4.22 6.08
N PHE A 13 0.23 4.37 5.53
CA PHE A 13 -0.02 5.23 4.36
C PHE A 13 0.20 6.71 4.67
N LEU A 14 -0.29 7.17 5.82
CA LEU A 14 -0.08 8.54 6.28
C LEU A 14 1.41 8.81 6.58
N ALA A 15 2.09 7.86 7.22
CA ALA A 15 3.53 7.98 7.50
C ALA A 15 4.37 8.05 6.21
N ALA A 16 3.99 7.29 5.18
CA ALA A 16 4.64 7.36 3.87
C ALA A 16 4.41 8.71 3.18
N ALA A 17 3.19 9.26 3.23
CA ALA A 17 2.89 10.60 2.74
C ALA A 17 3.74 11.67 3.42
N ASP A 18 3.81 11.64 4.75
CA ASP A 18 4.60 12.59 5.54
C ASP A 18 6.08 12.52 5.18
N SER A 19 6.62 11.30 5.08
CA SER A 19 8.02 11.07 4.71
C SER A 19 8.31 11.58 3.28
N ALA A 20 7.37 11.37 2.36
CA ALA A 20 7.49 11.80 0.98
C ALA A 20 7.46 13.33 0.83
N ALA A 21 6.60 14.01 1.57
CA ALA A 21 6.53 15.47 1.60
C ALA A 21 7.76 16.09 2.27
N ALA A 22 8.28 15.46 3.33
CA ALA A 22 9.53 15.90 3.96
C ALA A 22 10.74 15.77 3.04
N ALA A 23 10.77 14.75 2.18
CA ALA A 23 11.88 14.50 1.25
C ALA A 23 11.79 15.32 -0.05
N ARG A 24 10.58 15.71 -0.47
CA ARG A 24 10.31 16.42 -1.73
C ARG A 24 9.51 17.69 -1.44
N PRO A 25 10.17 18.85 -1.25
CA PRO A 25 9.52 20.10 -0.89
C PRO A 25 8.46 20.58 -1.90
N GLU A 26 8.49 20.07 -3.13
CA GLU A 26 7.49 20.31 -4.17
C GLU A 26 6.17 19.54 -3.96
N VAL A 27 6.14 18.55 -3.07
CA VAL A 27 4.94 17.78 -2.73
C VAL A 27 4.12 18.51 -1.68
N ASP A 28 2.86 18.75 -1.99
CA ASP A 28 1.88 19.21 -0.99
C ASP A 28 1.59 18.07 -0.01
N GLY A 29 2.02 18.25 1.25
CA GLY A 29 1.89 17.24 2.29
C GLY A 29 0.45 16.97 2.71
N GLU A 30 -0.44 17.96 2.67
CA GLU A 30 -1.85 17.76 3.00
C GLU A 30 -2.52 16.92 1.91
N LEU A 31 -2.32 17.31 0.65
CA LEU A 31 -2.82 16.54 -0.49
C LEU A 31 -2.24 15.12 -0.52
N ALA A 32 -0.96 14.95 -0.22
CA ALA A 32 -0.35 13.62 -0.16
C ALA A 32 -1.00 12.72 0.91
N ARG A 33 -1.31 13.28 2.09
CA ARG A 33 -2.02 12.55 3.14
C ARG A 33 -3.45 12.20 2.73
N GLU A 34 -4.16 13.13 2.08
CA GLU A 34 -5.52 12.88 1.57
C GLU A 34 -5.54 11.73 0.56
N LEU A 35 -4.64 11.77 -0.44
CA LEU A 35 -4.54 10.73 -1.47
C LEU A 35 -4.17 9.37 -0.87
N MET A 36 -3.23 9.34 0.08
CA MET A 36 -2.83 8.10 0.74
C MET A 36 -3.94 7.56 1.67
N ALA A 37 -4.70 8.42 2.33
CA ALA A 37 -5.88 8.01 3.09
C ALA A 37 -6.98 7.46 2.19
N GLU A 38 -7.21 8.07 1.02
CA GLU A 38 -8.16 7.56 0.03
C GLU A 38 -7.72 6.20 -0.51
N ALA A 39 -6.43 6.02 -0.80
CA ALA A 39 -5.89 4.74 -1.25
C ALA A 39 -6.12 3.64 -0.19
N ALA A 40 -5.81 3.92 1.08
CA ALA A 40 -6.09 2.99 2.19
C ALA A 40 -7.59 2.66 2.29
N GLY A 41 -8.47 3.65 2.14
CA GLY A 41 -9.92 3.45 2.12
C GLY A 41 -10.39 2.54 0.99
N ARG A 42 -9.92 2.78 -0.24
CA ARG A 42 -10.26 1.95 -1.40
C ARG A 42 -9.78 0.50 -1.23
N LEU A 43 -8.58 0.30 -0.68
CA LEU A 43 -8.06 -1.04 -0.39
C LEU A 43 -8.91 -1.76 0.65
N HIS A 44 -9.30 -1.05 1.72
CA HIS A 44 -10.21 -1.58 2.74
C HIS A 44 -11.55 -2.01 2.13
N ASP A 45 -12.20 -1.11 1.41
CA ASP A 45 -13.52 -1.35 0.81
C ASP A 45 -13.52 -2.48 -0.23
N SER A 46 -12.39 -2.68 -0.90
CA SER A 46 -12.21 -3.74 -1.90
C SER A 46 -11.91 -5.12 -1.31
N LEU A 47 -11.61 -5.21 0.00
CA LEU A 47 -11.14 -6.43 0.67
C LEU A 47 -9.84 -7.00 0.05
N ALA A 48 -9.00 -6.15 -0.56
CA ALA A 48 -7.80 -6.57 -1.29
C ALA A 48 -6.77 -7.33 -0.43
N LEU A 49 -6.82 -7.15 0.88
CA LEU A 49 -5.86 -7.69 1.85
C LEU A 49 -6.48 -8.71 2.81
N ASP A 50 -7.78 -9.00 2.68
CA ASP A 50 -8.57 -9.69 3.71
C ASP A 50 -8.27 -11.21 3.76
N HIS A 51 -7.66 -11.76 2.71
CA HIS A 51 -7.22 -13.16 2.68
C HIS A 51 -5.85 -13.38 3.34
N LEU A 52 -5.13 -12.31 3.70
CA LEU A 52 -3.81 -12.40 4.32
C LEU A 52 -3.93 -12.62 5.84
N ASP A 53 -2.96 -13.35 6.40
CA ASP A 53 -2.77 -13.34 7.86
C ASP A 53 -2.19 -12.00 8.33
N GLU A 54 -2.14 -11.79 9.64
CA GLU A 54 -1.66 -10.52 10.23
C GLU A 54 -0.22 -10.18 9.83
N HIS A 55 0.65 -11.18 9.73
CA HIS A 55 2.06 -11.00 9.41
C HIS A 55 2.24 -10.59 7.94
N ASP A 56 1.59 -11.31 7.04
CA ASP A 56 1.61 -11.05 5.60
C ASP A 56 0.92 -9.73 5.25
N ARG A 57 -0.19 -9.42 5.93
CA ARG A 57 -0.87 -8.13 5.84
C ARG A 57 0.05 -7.00 6.25
N THR A 58 0.74 -7.12 7.39
CA THR A 58 1.67 -6.09 7.87
C THR A 58 2.79 -5.83 6.86
N ILE A 59 3.35 -6.90 6.29
CA ILE A 59 4.37 -6.80 5.23
C ILE A 59 3.78 -6.09 4.01
N ALA A 60 2.64 -6.55 3.51
CA ALA A 60 2.00 -6.02 2.31
C ALA A 60 1.62 -4.54 2.44
N VAL A 61 1.03 -4.15 3.58
CA VAL A 61 0.63 -2.76 3.86
C VAL A 61 1.84 -1.84 3.92
N THR A 62 2.87 -2.23 4.68
CA THR A 62 4.09 -1.42 4.83
C THR A 62 4.77 -1.21 3.47
N ALA A 63 4.84 -2.27 2.69
CA ALA A 63 5.43 -2.26 1.37
C ALA A 63 4.63 -1.44 0.34
N LEU A 64 3.30 -1.59 0.31
CA LEU A 64 2.42 -0.79 -0.55
C LEU A 64 2.52 0.69 -0.22
N ALA A 65 2.48 1.05 1.06
CA ALA A 65 2.61 2.45 1.48
C ALA A 65 3.90 3.09 0.95
N ALA A 66 5.01 2.36 0.98
CA ALA A 66 6.30 2.81 0.45
C ALA A 66 6.30 2.90 -1.09
N ASP A 67 5.71 1.95 -1.79
CA ASP A 67 5.68 1.95 -3.26
C ASP A 67 4.81 3.08 -3.82
N LEU A 68 3.72 3.43 -3.14
CA LEU A 68 2.78 4.44 -3.62
C LEU A 68 3.35 5.86 -3.64
N VAL A 69 4.41 6.11 -2.89
CA VAL A 69 5.10 7.41 -2.89
C VAL A 69 6.31 7.45 -3.84
N ALA A 70 6.62 6.34 -4.50
CA ALA A 70 7.66 6.27 -5.52
C ALA A 70 7.35 7.17 -6.73
N SER A 71 8.36 7.45 -7.55
CA SER A 71 8.19 8.26 -8.77
C SER A 71 7.25 7.61 -9.80
N ASP A 72 7.20 6.28 -9.83
CA ASP A 72 6.24 5.49 -10.62
C ASP A 72 5.63 4.41 -9.71
N PRO A 73 4.51 4.73 -9.03
CA PRO A 73 3.83 3.81 -8.14
C PRO A 73 3.42 2.50 -8.81
N GLY A 74 2.96 2.56 -10.06
CA GLY A 74 2.51 1.38 -10.78
C GLY A 74 3.65 0.45 -11.14
N ALA A 75 4.80 0.97 -11.55
CA ALA A 75 6.00 0.15 -11.77
C ALA A 75 6.53 -0.43 -10.46
N ALA A 76 6.54 0.35 -9.37
CA ALA A 76 7.00 -0.10 -8.06
C ALA A 76 6.18 -1.29 -7.54
N VAL A 77 4.84 -1.16 -7.51
CA VAL A 77 3.94 -2.22 -7.03
C VAL A 77 4.04 -3.49 -7.89
N ARG A 78 4.13 -3.35 -9.22
CA ARG A 78 4.30 -4.51 -10.11
C ARG A 78 5.65 -5.20 -9.93
N SER A 79 6.72 -4.43 -9.80
CA SER A 79 8.05 -4.96 -9.53
C SER A 79 8.09 -5.70 -8.19
N ARG A 80 7.39 -5.17 -7.18
CA ARG A 80 7.27 -5.84 -5.89
C ARG A 80 6.51 -7.16 -6.01
N ALA A 81 5.36 -7.17 -6.69
CA ALA A 81 4.59 -8.39 -6.94
C ALA A 81 5.42 -9.47 -7.64
N ALA A 82 6.28 -9.08 -8.59
CA ALA A 82 7.18 -10.02 -9.27
C ALA A 82 8.32 -10.54 -8.37
N GLY A 83 8.71 -9.80 -7.33
CA GLY A 83 9.84 -10.12 -6.46
C GLY A 83 9.48 -10.80 -5.13
N VAL A 84 8.21 -11.10 -4.85
CA VAL A 84 7.75 -11.61 -3.55
C VAL A 84 8.43 -12.93 -3.16
N GLU A 85 8.55 -13.87 -4.11
CA GLU A 85 9.15 -15.19 -3.87
C GLU A 85 10.65 -15.13 -3.53
N GLY A 86 11.33 -14.04 -3.90
CA GLY A 86 12.76 -13.85 -3.63
C GLY A 86 13.10 -13.40 -2.21
N HIS A 87 12.09 -13.12 -1.37
CA HIS A 87 12.28 -12.57 -0.03
C HIS A 87 11.88 -13.59 1.04
N ALA A 88 12.79 -13.91 1.95
CA ALA A 88 12.43 -14.57 3.20
C ALA A 88 11.65 -13.56 4.06
N GLY A 89 10.33 -13.64 4.04
CA GLY A 89 9.47 -12.64 4.68
C GLY A 89 8.04 -13.15 4.86
N PRO A 90 7.26 -13.27 3.77
CA PRO A 90 5.87 -13.69 3.88
C PRO A 90 5.73 -15.19 4.17
N HIS A 91 4.70 -15.54 4.94
CA HIS A 91 4.28 -16.92 5.17
C HIS A 91 3.60 -17.50 3.92
N ASP A 92 2.76 -16.71 3.26
CA ASP A 92 2.15 -17.02 1.96
C ASP A 92 2.60 -16.01 0.88
N PRO A 93 3.72 -16.28 0.19
CA PRO A 93 4.20 -15.45 -0.92
C PRO A 93 3.18 -15.28 -2.05
N ASP A 94 2.36 -16.31 -2.33
CA ASP A 94 1.37 -16.26 -3.41
C ASP A 94 0.20 -15.36 -3.03
N GLY A 95 -0.28 -15.47 -1.79
CA GLY A 95 -1.30 -14.60 -1.22
C GLY A 95 -0.86 -13.13 -1.24
N VAL A 96 0.36 -12.83 -0.81
CA VAL A 96 0.91 -11.46 -0.82
C VAL A 96 1.08 -10.93 -2.25
N ARG A 97 1.56 -11.75 -3.19
CA ARG A 97 1.62 -11.37 -4.60
C ARG A 97 0.24 -11.04 -5.16
N ALA A 98 -0.76 -11.88 -4.89
CA ALA A 98 -2.14 -11.64 -5.33
C ALA A 98 -2.69 -10.32 -4.76
N ALA A 99 -2.42 -10.04 -3.48
CA ALA A 99 -2.81 -8.80 -2.82
C ALA A 99 -2.26 -7.55 -3.54
N TYR A 100 -0.97 -7.56 -3.93
CA TYR A 100 -0.39 -6.43 -4.69
C TYR A 100 -1.04 -6.24 -6.07
N LEU A 101 -1.36 -7.32 -6.77
CA LEU A 101 -2.01 -7.23 -8.08
C LEU A 101 -3.45 -6.70 -7.98
N VAL A 102 -4.19 -7.13 -6.95
CA VAL A 102 -5.52 -6.58 -6.67
C VAL A 102 -5.43 -5.11 -6.27
N ALA A 103 -4.48 -4.75 -5.40
CA ALA A 103 -4.24 -3.37 -5.00
C ALA A 103 -3.95 -2.45 -6.21
N ALA A 104 -3.06 -2.88 -7.11
CA ALA A 104 -2.79 -2.15 -8.35
C ALA A 104 -4.06 -1.92 -9.18
N ARG A 105 -4.92 -2.94 -9.31
CA ARG A 105 -6.19 -2.82 -10.03
C ARG A 105 -7.19 -1.88 -9.36
N VAL A 106 -7.32 -1.96 -8.03
CA VAL A 106 -8.23 -1.12 -7.23
C VAL A 106 -7.82 0.36 -7.30
N LEU A 107 -6.52 0.61 -7.28
CA LEU A 107 -5.96 1.97 -7.33
C LEU A 107 -5.80 2.50 -8.76
N GLY A 108 -6.01 1.67 -9.79
CA GLY A 108 -5.91 2.07 -11.20
C GLY A 108 -4.47 2.32 -11.67
N LEU A 109 -3.51 1.59 -11.10
CA LEU A 109 -2.07 1.71 -11.37
C LEU A 109 -1.59 0.91 -12.58
#